data_AF-A0A9W7BQ25-F1
#
_entry.id   AF-A0A9W7BQ25-F1
#
_cell.length_a   1.000
_cell.length_b   1.000
_cell.length_c   1.000
_cell.angle_alpha   90.00
_cell.angle_beta   90.00
_cell.angle_gamma   90.00
#
_symmetry.space_group_name_H-M   'P 1'
#
loop_
_entity.id
_entity.type
_entity.pdbx_description
1 polymer ?
#
loop_
_entity_poly.entity_id
_entity_poly.type
_entity_poly.pdbx_seq_one_letter_code
_entity_poly.pdbx_strand_id
1 'polypeptide(L)'
;MSNNSFAALKDLPALRDQPLKERESLFVKKLQLCSIIFAFDDPKSDLRGKDIKRQTLLELVDYVNTPAGQNIFTESVMKDLMACVSANICRALPPAT
;
A
#
# COMPACT_ATOMS: atom_id res chain seq x y z
N MET A 1 -7.15 -6.19 -17.25
CA MET A 1 -7.29 -7.25 -16.23
C MET A 1 -8.17 -6.70 -15.13
N SER A 2 -9.13 -7.51 -14.69
CA SER A 2 -10.43 -7.11 -14.18
C SER A 2 -10.40 -6.20 -12.95
N ASN A 3 -11.17 -5.11 -13.02
CA ASN A 3 -11.33 -4.06 -12.00
C ASN A 3 -12.17 -4.53 -10.79
N ASN A 4 -11.97 -5.77 -10.35
CA ASN A 4 -12.78 -6.43 -9.30
C ASN A 4 -12.18 -6.25 -7.89
N SER A 5 -11.05 -5.55 -7.75
CA SER A 5 -10.35 -5.36 -6.47
C SER A 5 -10.96 -4.26 -5.58
N PHE A 6 -11.89 -3.45 -6.11
CA PHE A 6 -12.52 -2.36 -5.33
C PHE A 6 -13.44 -2.87 -4.21
N ALA A 7 -14.11 -4.01 -4.41
CA ALA A 7 -14.92 -4.65 -3.36
C ALA A 7 -14.05 -5.26 -2.23
N ALA A 8 -12.74 -5.44 -2.48
CA ALA A 8 -11.77 -5.95 -1.53
C ALA A 8 -10.99 -4.84 -0.78
N LEU A 9 -11.21 -3.56 -1.11
CA LEU A 9 -10.85 -2.42 -0.25
C LEU A 9 -11.76 -2.41 0.99
N LYS A 10 -11.74 -3.50 1.76
CA LYS A 10 -12.24 -3.53 3.12
C LYS A 10 -11.27 -2.72 3.96
N ASP A 11 -11.81 -1.93 4.88
CA ASP A 11 -11.02 -1.26 5.92
C ASP A 11 -10.19 -2.34 6.64
N LEU A 12 -8.91 -2.44 6.25
CA LEU A 12 -7.98 -3.33 6.89
C LEU A 12 -7.72 -2.76 8.29
N PRO A 13 -7.68 -3.61 9.34
CA PRO A 13 -7.45 -3.12 10.69
C PRO A 13 -6.11 -2.37 10.79
N ALA A 14 -5.97 -1.51 11.79
CA ALA A 14 -4.73 -0.79 12.02
C ALA A 14 -3.64 -1.73 12.54
N LEU A 15 -2.42 -1.60 12.01
CA LEU A 15 -1.25 -2.42 12.34
C LEU A 15 -0.95 -2.42 13.83
N ARG A 16 -1.01 -1.24 14.46
CA ARG A 16 -0.72 -1.07 15.88
C ARG A 16 -1.70 -1.82 16.80
N ASP A 17 -2.94 -2.03 16.33
CA ASP A 17 -4.00 -2.67 17.12
C ASP A 17 -3.98 -4.20 16.97
N GLN A 18 -3.16 -4.74 16.06
CA GLN A 18 -3.02 -6.19 15.86
C GLN A 18 -1.89 -6.79 16.70
N PRO A 19 -2.00 -8.07 17.09
CA PRO A 19 -0.91 -8.83 17.71
C PRO A 19 0.34 -8.87 16.81
N LEU A 20 1.55 -8.82 17.40
CA LEU A 20 2.81 -8.81 16.64
C LEU A 20 2.90 -9.91 15.58
N LYS A 21 2.43 -11.13 15.92
CA LYS A 21 2.41 -12.30 15.02
C LYS A 21 1.56 -12.12 13.75
N GLU A 22 0.60 -11.19 13.76
CA GLU A 22 -0.33 -10.93 12.65
C GLU A 22 0.08 -9.70 11.82
N ARG A 23 0.97 -8.85 12.37
CA ARG A 23 1.37 -7.58 11.74
C ARG A 23 2.11 -7.79 10.44
N GLU A 24 2.95 -8.83 10.31
CA GLU A 24 3.64 -9.12 9.04
C GLU A 24 2.65 -9.42 7.91
N SER A 25 1.71 -10.36 8.14
CA SER A 25 0.68 -10.69 7.16
C SER A 25 -0.20 -9.50 6.81
N LEU A 26 -0.55 -8.68 7.81
CA LEU A 26 -1.33 -7.46 7.58
C LEU A 26 -0.56 -6.40 6.80
N PHE A 27 0.74 -6.22 7.09
CA PHE A 27 1.61 -5.29 6.37
C PHE A 27 1.69 -5.66 4.89
N VAL A 28 1.86 -6.95 4.57
CA VAL A 28 1.84 -7.45 3.19
C VAL A 28 0.49 -7.17 2.51
N LYS A 29 -0.64 -7.41 3.17
CA LYS A 29 -1.98 -7.09 2.61
C LYS A 29 -2.13 -5.59 2.33
N LYS A 30 -1.62 -4.73 3.21
CA LYS A 30 -1.62 -3.27 3.01
C LYS A 30 -0.69 -2.86 1.85
N LEU A 31 0.47 -3.49 1.68
CA LEU A 31 1.32 -3.27 0.50
C LEU A 31 0.61 -3.66 -0.81
N GLN A 32 -0.07 -4.80 -0.83
CA GLN A 32 -0.84 -5.25 -2.00
C GLN A 32 -1.98 -4.28 -2.35
N LEU A 33 -2.64 -3.71 -1.33
CA LEU A 33 -3.61 -2.62 -1.51
C LEU A 33 -2.94 -1.39 -2.14
N CYS A 34 -1.79 -0.99 -1.62
CA CYS A 34 -1.02 0.15 -2.13
C CYS A 34 -0.45 -0.07 -3.54
N SER A 35 -0.41 -1.30 -4.05
CA SER A 35 -0.05 -1.60 -5.44
C SER A 35 -1.17 -1.30 -6.44
N ILE A 36 -2.40 -1.02 -5.99
CA ILE A 36 -3.51 -0.61 -6.89
C ILE A 36 -3.23 0.79 -7.45
N ILE A 37 -3.20 0.91 -8.77
CA ILE A 37 -2.92 2.17 -9.48
C ILE A 37 -4.22 2.91 -9.72
N PHE A 38 -4.24 4.18 -9.34
CA PHE A 38 -5.34 5.10 -9.61
C PHE A 38 -4.90 6.11 -10.66
N ALA A 39 -5.79 6.40 -11.60
CA ALA A 39 -5.57 7.43 -12.60
C ALA A 39 -5.82 8.82 -11.99
N PHE A 40 -4.94 9.78 -12.29
CA PHE A 40 -5.02 11.16 -11.82
C PHE A 40 -5.32 12.15 -12.96
N ASP A 41 -5.63 11.63 -14.14
CA ASP A 41 -6.13 12.37 -15.29
C ASP A 41 -7.48 13.05 -15.00
N ASP A 42 -8.40 12.35 -14.32
CA ASP A 42 -9.58 12.93 -13.68
C ASP A 42 -9.36 13.02 -12.16
N PRO A 43 -9.25 14.24 -11.59
CA PRO A 43 -9.13 14.42 -10.15
C PRO A 43 -10.33 13.88 -9.35
N LYS A 44 -11.51 13.75 -9.97
CA LYS A 44 -12.76 13.35 -9.31
C LYS A 44 -13.03 11.85 -9.38
N SER A 45 -12.28 11.10 -10.18
CA SER A 45 -12.39 9.64 -10.23
C SER A 45 -11.84 9.01 -8.95
N ASP A 46 -12.46 7.91 -8.49
CA ASP A 46 -11.96 7.05 -7.43
C ASP A 46 -11.54 7.75 -6.12
N LEU A 47 -12.14 8.90 -5.77
CA LEU A 47 -11.78 9.71 -4.60
C LEU A 47 -11.65 8.89 -3.30
N ARG A 48 -12.61 7.99 -3.07
CA ARG A 48 -12.60 7.09 -1.90
C ARG A 48 -11.40 6.14 -1.92
N GLY A 49 -11.09 5.53 -3.06
CA GLY A 49 -9.96 4.62 -3.20
C GLY A 49 -8.61 5.33 -3.03
N LYS A 50 -8.50 6.54 -3.61
CA LYS A 50 -7.34 7.43 -3.45
C LYS A 50 -7.13 7.80 -1.97
N ASP A 51 -8.18 8.13 -1.23
CA ASP A 51 -8.05 8.48 0.19
C ASP A 51 -7.69 7.26 1.06
N ILE A 52 -8.30 6.09 0.83
CA ILE A 52 -7.94 4.84 1.53
C ILE A 52 -6.45 4.51 1.30
N LYS A 53 -5.98 4.57 0.04
CA LYS A 53 -4.57 4.32 -0.28
C LYS A 53 -3.65 5.33 0.39
N ARG A 54 -4.02 6.61 0.41
CA ARG A 54 -3.26 7.68 1.10
C ARG A 54 -3.14 7.38 2.60
N GLN A 55 -4.26 7.10 3.27
CA GLN A 55 -4.27 6.78 4.70
C GLN A 55 -3.44 5.52 5.01
N THR A 56 -3.56 4.49 4.17
CA THR A 56 -2.79 3.24 4.32
C THR A 56 -1.29 3.49 4.17
N LEU A 57 -0.87 4.28 3.17
CA LEU A 57 0.54 4.62 2.99
C LEU A 57 1.12 5.40 4.18
N LEU A 58 0.35 6.35 4.74
CA LEU A 58 0.74 7.08 5.95
C LEU A 58 0.91 6.14 7.14
N GLU A 59 -0.03 5.23 7.35
CA GLU A 59 0.06 4.22 8.41
C GLU A 59 1.29 3.32 8.25
N LEU A 60 1.61 2.88 7.02
CA LEU A 60 2.80 2.06 6.76
C LEU A 60 4.09 2.82 7.09
N VAL A 61 4.18 4.10 6.72
CA VAL A 61 5.31 4.97 7.04
C VAL A 61 5.44 5.16 8.54
N ASP A 62 4.34 5.43 9.24
CA ASP A 62 4.36 5.58 10.70
C ASP A 62 4.80 4.27 11.38
N TYR A 63 4.30 3.13 10.91
CA TYR A 63 4.63 1.82 11.47
C TYR A 63 6.12 1.48 11.33
N VAL A 64 6.72 1.62 10.15
CA VAL A 64 8.13 1.27 9.92
C VAL A 64 9.11 2.13 10.73
N ASN A 65 8.68 3.31 11.16
CA ASN A 65 9.44 4.19 12.05
C ASN A 65 9.36 3.80 13.54
N THR A 66 8.60 2.77 13.90
CA THR A 66 8.56 2.23 15.28
C THR A 66 9.60 1.12 15.49
N PRO A 67 10.04 0.85 16.74
CA PRO A 67 10.93 -0.28 17.02
C PRO A 67 10.38 -1.64 16.59
N ALA A 68 9.05 -1.83 16.68
CA ALA A 68 8.41 -3.06 16.21
C ALA A 68 8.40 -3.15 14.67
N GLY A 69 8.21 -2.01 13.99
CA GLY A 69 8.18 -1.94 12.53
C GLY A 69 9.54 -2.13 11.87
N GLN A 70 10.64 -1.80 12.55
CA GLN A 70 11.99 -2.10 12.03
C GLN A 70 12.23 -3.60 11.80
N ASN A 71 11.52 -4.46 12.54
CA ASN A 71 11.61 -5.91 12.35
C ASN A 71 10.77 -6.44 11.17
N ILE A 72 10.01 -5.58 10.48
CA ILE A 72 9.14 -5.99 9.36
C ILE A 72 9.91 -6.25 8.06
N PHE A 73 11.16 -5.80 7.97
CA PHE A 73 12.01 -5.91 6.77
C PHE A 73 12.66 -7.30 6.66
N THR A 74 11.83 -8.34 6.68
CA THR A 74 12.24 -9.73 6.45
C THR A 74 12.32 -10.02 4.96
N GLU A 75 13.04 -11.07 4.58
CA GLU A 75 13.16 -11.49 3.17
C GLU A 75 11.79 -11.80 2.53
N SER A 76 10.85 -12.36 3.30
CA SER A 76 9.47 -12.63 2.86
C SER A 76 8.75 -11.34 2.47
N VAL A 77 8.85 -10.28 3.28
CA VAL A 77 8.16 -9.00 3.06
C VAL A 77 8.84 -8.18 1.97
N MET A 78 10.17 -8.27 1.85
CA MET A 78 10.93 -7.48 0.86
C MET A 78 10.44 -7.69 -0.56
N LYS A 79 9.98 -8.91 -0.91
CA LYS A 79 9.39 -9.20 -2.22
C LYS A 79 8.14 -8.35 -2.50
N ASP A 80 7.19 -8.32 -1.58
CA ASP A 80 5.96 -7.53 -1.72
C ASP A 80 6.23 -6.02 -1.66
N LEU A 81 7.20 -5.60 -0.84
CA LEU A 81 7.61 -4.20 -0.75
C LEU A 81 8.18 -3.70 -2.08
N MET A 82 9.09 -4.48 -2.69
CA MET A 82 9.65 -4.16 -4.00
C MET A 82 8.58 -4.17 -5.09
N ALA A 83 7.64 -5.12 -5.06
CA ALA A 83 6.52 -5.13 -6.00
C ALA A 83 5.66 -3.86 -5.89
N CYS A 84 5.36 -3.39 -4.68
CA CYS A 84 4.61 -2.15 -4.45
C CYS A 84 5.38 -0.92 -4.96
N VAL A 85 6.69 -0.84 -4.68
CA VAL A 85 7.54 0.26 -5.18
C VAL A 85 7.59 0.25 -6.70
N SER A 86 7.88 -0.89 -7.32
CA SER A 86 7.96 -1.01 -8.77
C SER A 86 6.65 -0.66 -9.47
N ALA A 87 5.51 -1.10 -8.94
CA ALA A 87 4.20 -0.77 -9.50
C ALA A 87 3.91 0.74 -9.51
N ASN A 88 4.39 1.48 -8.51
CA ASN A 88 4.08 2.90 -8.36
C ASN A 88 5.15 3.83 -8.97
N ILE A 89 6.43 3.47 -8.89
CA ILE A 89 7.56 4.36 -9.23
C ILE A 89 8.18 4.05 -10.59
N CYS A 90 8.29 2.77 -10.97
CA CYS A 90 8.92 2.36 -12.22
C CYS A 90 7.95 2.52 -13.39
N ARG A 91 7.78 3.76 -13.85
CA ARG A 91 6.92 4.13 -14.98
C ARG A 91 7.63 5.09 -15.92
N ALA A 92 7.14 5.19 -17.15
CA ALA A 92 7.63 6.18 -18.10
C ALA A 92 7.40 7.61 -17.56
N LEU A 93 8.38 8.48 -17.75
CA LEU A 93 8.23 9.89 -17.46
C LEU A 93 7.36 10.56 -18.54
N PRO A 94 6.57 11.58 -18.18
CA PRO A 94 5.84 12.36 -19.17
C PRO A 94 6.83 13.02 -20.15
N PRO A 95 6.42 13.27 -21.41
CA PRO A 95 7.24 14.00 -22.38
C PRO A 95 7.71 15.34 -21.81
N ALA A 96 8.93 15.75 -22.15
CA ALA A 96 9.43 17.07 -21.78
C ALA A 96 8.58 18.16 -22.49
N THR A 97 8.10 19.12 -21.71
CA THR A 97 7.44 20.35 -22.20
C THR A 97 8.45 21.40 -22.61
#